data_AF-A0A1C9CCL5-F1
#
_entry.id   AF-A0A1C9CCL5-F1
#
_cell.length_a   1.000
_cell.length_b   1.000
_cell.length_c   1.000
_cell.angle_alpha   90.00
_cell.angle_beta   90.00
_cell.angle_gamma   90.00
#
_symmetry.space_group_name_H-M   'P 1'
#
loop_
_entity.id
_entity.type
_entity.pdbx_description
1 polymer ?
#
loop_
_entity_poly.entity_id
_entity_poly.type
_entity_poly.pdbx_seq_one_letter_code
_entity_poly.pdbx_strand_id
1 'polypeptide(L)' 'MKIYLTKYLSTAPVLGTLWMVFTAGLLIEINRFFPDALYLPL' A
#
# COMPACT_ATOMS: atom_id res chain seq x y z
N MET A 1 -3.49 -15.28 -23.28
CA MET A 1 -3.47 -13.84 -22.91
C MET A 1 -3.42 -13.62 -21.40
N LYS A 2 -4.39 -14.12 -20.61
CA LYS A 2 -4.54 -13.84 -19.17
C LYS A 2 -3.34 -14.24 -18.27
N ILE A 3 -2.68 -15.36 -18.57
CA ILE A 3 -1.54 -15.89 -17.77
C ILE A 3 -0.29 -15.00 -17.81
N TYR A 4 -0.03 -14.32 -18.94
CA TYR A 4 1.18 -13.52 -19.11
C TYR A 4 1.08 -12.20 -18.34
N LEU A 5 -0.13 -11.64 -18.27
CA LEU A 5 -0.40 -10.41 -17.52
C LEU A 5 -0.25 -10.63 -16.01
N THR A 6 -0.82 -11.72 -15.48
CA THR A 6 -0.65 -12.04 -14.05
C THR A 6 0.80 -12.35 -13.71
N LYS A 7 1.55 -13.01 -14.60
CA LYS A 7 2.98 -13.28 -14.40
C LYS A 7 3.83 -12.01 -14.34
N TYR A 8 3.50 -10.99 -15.12
CA TYR A 8 4.14 -9.68 -15.06
C TYR A 8 3.79 -8.93 -13.76
N LEU A 9 2.51 -8.93 -13.37
CA LEU A 9 2.04 -8.31 -12.12
C LEU A 9 2.66 -8.95 -10.87
N SER A 10 2.96 -10.25 -10.90
CA SER A 10 3.62 -10.98 -9.81
C SER A 10 5.15 -10.84 -9.79
N THR A 11 5.75 -10.01 -10.65
CA THR A 11 7.20 -9.73 -10.55
C THR A 11 7.51 -8.92 -9.29
N ALA A 12 8.65 -9.19 -8.66
CA ALA A 12 9.07 -8.53 -7.42
C ALA A 12 8.95 -7.00 -7.44
N PRO A 13 9.43 -6.26 -8.46
CA PRO A 13 9.27 -4.81 -8.50
C PRO A 13 7.81 -4.37 -8.66
N VAL A 14 7.02 -5.02 -9.52
CA VAL A 14 5.63 -4.62 -9.79
C VAL A 14 4.75 -4.87 -8.57
N LEU A 15 4.83 -6.07 -7.99
CA LEU A 15 4.08 -6.39 -6.79
C LEU A 15 4.50 -5.51 -5.61
N GLY A 16 5.81 -5.25 -5.47
CA GLY A 16 6.37 -4.38 -4.45
C GLY A 16 5.81 -2.96 -4.56
N THR A 17 5.78 -2.37 -5.76
CA THR A 17 5.19 -1.03 -5.95
C THR A 17 3.71 -1.00 -5.64
N LEU A 18 2.94 -2.01 -6.06
CA LEU A 18 1.51 -2.08 -5.80
C LEU A 18 1.22 -2.19 -4.30
N TRP A 19 2.00 -3.01 -3.59
CA TRP A 19 1.90 -3.13 -2.13
C TRP A 19 2.28 -1.84 -1.42
N MET A 20 3.39 -1.21 -1.80
CA MET A 20 3.85 0.04 -1.18
C MET A 20 2.87 1.20 -1.42
N VAL A 21 2.28 1.30 -2.61
CA VAL A 21 1.25 2.31 -2.91
C VAL A 21 0.01 2.08 -2.06
N PHE A 22 -0.44 0.83 -1.91
CA PHE A 22 -1.57 0.50 -1.07
C PHE A 22 -1.29 0.84 0.41
N THR A 23 -0.14 0.42 0.94
CA THR A 23 0.26 0.74 2.32
C THR A 23 0.43 2.24 2.54
N ALA A 24 1.06 2.95 1.61
CA ALA A 24 1.23 4.39 1.70
C ALA A 24 -0.12 5.12 1.67
N GLY A 25 -1.02 4.74 0.76
CA GLY A 25 -2.38 5.29 0.69
C GLY A 25 -3.13 5.08 2.02
N LEU A 26 -3.08 3.88 2.57
CA LEU A 26 -3.68 3.57 3.86
C LEU A 26 -3.11 4.44 5.00
N LEU A 27 -1.79 4.60 5.07
CA LEU A 27 -1.13 5.44 6.08
C LEU A 27 -1.46 6.92 5.93
N ILE A 28 -1.54 7.43 4.69
CA ILE A 28 -1.93 8.82 4.40
C ILE A 28 -3.36 9.07 4.88
N GLU A 29 -4.27 8.16 4.56
CA GLU A 29 -5.68 8.30 4.97
C GLU A 29 -5.82 8.23 6.50
N ILE A 30 -5.09 7.34 7.19
CA ILE A 30 -5.06 7.30 8.66
C ILE A 30 -4.62 8.64 9.23
N ASN A 31 -3.50 9.20 8.76
CA ASN A 31 -3.00 10.49 9.25
C ASN A 31 -3.90 11.67 8.83
N ARG A 32 -4.72 11.54 7.77
CA ARG A 32 -5.72 12.55 7.40
C ARG A 32 -6.92 12.55 8.34
N PHE A 33 -7.41 11.37 8.73
CA PHE A 33 -8.57 11.25 9.62
C PHE A 33 -8.22 11.42 11.10
N PHE A 34 -7.01 11.02 11.50
CA PHE A 34 -6.49 11.12 12.85
C PHE A 34 -5.15 11.88 12.83
N PRO A 35 -5.19 13.21 12.65
CA PRO A 35 -3.97 14.02 12.67
C PRO A 35 -3.33 13.97 14.06
N ASP A 36 -1.99 14.08 14.10
CA ASP A 36 -1.18 14.27 15.31
C ASP A 36 -1.26 13.15 16.37
N ALA A 37 -1.26 11.89 15.92
CA ALA A 37 -1.18 10.71 16.79
C ALA A 37 0.25 10.47 17.34
N LEU A 38 0.67 11.24 18.35
CA LEU A 38 1.99 11.09 18.99
C LEU A 38 2.11 9.82 19.85
N TYR A 39 1.00 9.41 20.48
CA TYR A 39 0.91 8.20 21.29
C TYR A 39 -0.48 7.57 21.11
N LEU A 40 -0.60 6.29 21.41
CA LEU A 40 -1.89 5.61 21.46
C LEU A 40 -2.56 5.94 22.79
N PRO A 41 -3.70 6.65 22.81
CA PRO A 41 -4.45 6.83 24.04
C PRO A 41 -5.09 5.48 24.41
N LEU A 42 -4.56 4.84 25.46
CA LEU A 42 -5.15 3.67 26.11
C LEU A 42 -6.06 4.12 27.25
#